data_AF-A0A916CGI6-F1
#
_entry.id   AF-A0A916CGI6-F1
#
_cell.length_a   1.000
_cell.length_b   1.000
_cell.length_c   1.000
_cell.angle_alpha   90.00
_cell.angle_beta   90.00
_cell.angle_gamma   90.00
#
_symmetry.space_group_name_H-M   'P 1'
#
loop_
_entity.id
_entity.type
_entity.pdbx_description
1 polymer ?
#
loop_
_entity_poly.entity_id
_entity_poly.type
_entity_poly.pdbx_seq_one_letter_code
_entity_poly.pdbx_strand_id
1 'polypeptide(L)'
;VLRSLAPKSVTAPVAMGIAERLGGVPALAAVFAVITGMVGAVSAKLLFDLLRIDSWAVRGFAIGTASHGIGAARALQVHADAGAYAGIALGLQVLLAAVLMPLLFRWLG
;
A
#
# COMPACT_ATOMS: atom_id res chain seq x y z
N VAL A 1 4.79 2.09 20.82
CA VAL A 1 5.04 1.04 19.79
C VAL A 1 3.75 0.59 19.10
N LEU A 2 2.77 0.01 19.81
CA LEU A 2 1.53 -0.50 19.18
C LEU A 2 0.76 0.56 18.36
N ARG A 3 0.65 1.79 18.87
CA ARG A 3 0.00 2.90 18.14
C ARG A 3 0.73 3.28 16.85
N SER A 4 2.05 3.17 16.82
CA SER A 4 2.86 3.39 15.60
C SER A 4 2.73 2.25 14.58
N LEU A 5 2.41 1.04 15.04
CA LEU A 5 2.24 -0.13 14.17
C LEU A 5 0.89 -0.13 13.46
N ALA A 6 -0.14 0.49 14.07
CA ALA A 6 -1.51 0.47 13.55
C ALA A 6 -1.62 0.89 12.06
N PRO A 7 -0.96 1.97 11.59
CA PRO A 7 -1.03 2.37 10.19
C PRO A 7 0.07 1.75 9.31
N LYS A 8 0.65 0.59 9.67
CA LYS A 8 1.71 -0.05 8.86
C LYS A 8 1.30 -0.43 7.44
N SER A 9 0.00 -0.49 7.16
CA SER A 9 -0.56 -0.94 5.88
C SER A 9 -1.00 0.25 5.02
N VAL A 10 -0.33 1.40 5.13
CA VAL A 10 -0.48 2.53 4.20
C VAL A 10 0.90 3.04 3.79
N THR A 11 0.98 4.03 2.89
CA THR A 11 2.26 4.65 2.51
C THR A 11 2.90 5.36 3.70
N ALA A 12 4.24 5.39 3.75
CA ALA A 12 4.97 5.94 4.89
C ALA A 12 4.55 7.37 5.30
N PRO A 13 4.34 8.34 4.37
CA PRO A 13 3.87 9.67 4.76
C PRO A 13 2.48 9.66 5.40
N VAL A 14 1.56 8.82 4.89
CA VAL A 14 0.21 8.68 5.45
C VAL A 14 0.28 8.00 6.82
N ALA A 15 1.13 6.97 6.97
CA ALA A 15 1.32 6.27 8.23
C ALA A 15 1.85 7.19 9.33
N MET A 16 2.80 8.06 8.98
CA MET A 16 3.35 9.08 9.88
C MET A 16 2.26 10.02 10.39
N GLY A 17 1.45 10.58 9.49
CA GLY A 17 0.37 11.50 9.87
C GLY A 17 -0.73 10.86 10.71
N ILE A 18 -1.08 9.60 10.43
CA ILE A 18 -2.04 8.84 11.26
C ILE A 18 -1.44 8.56 12.64
N ALA A 19 -0.17 8.12 12.70
CA ALA A 19 0.48 7.81 13.96
C ALA A 19 0.60 9.04 14.87
N GLU A 20 0.88 10.22 14.32
CA GLU A 20 0.91 11.47 15.07
C GLU A 20 -0.44 11.76 15.74
N ARG A 21 -1.55 11.61 15.00
CA ARG A 21 -2.91 11.78 15.52
C ARG A 21 -3.30 10.75 16.57
N LEU A 22 -2.76 9.53 16.48
CA LEU A 22 -2.99 8.45 17.44
C LEU A 22 -2.07 8.52 18.67
N GLY A 23 -1.18 9.52 18.79
CA GLY A 23 -0.19 9.59 19.87
C GLY A 23 0.85 8.48 19.79
N GLY A 24 1.15 8.01 18.58
CA GLY A 24 2.28 7.14 18.25
C GLY A 24 3.52 7.94 17.84
N VAL A 25 4.62 7.23 17.59
CA VAL A 25 5.87 7.78 17.05
C VAL A 25 5.85 7.70 15.51
N PRO A 26 5.85 8.83 14.77
CA PRO A 26 5.81 8.84 13.30
C PRO A 26 6.97 8.09 12.65
N ALA A 27 8.20 8.23 13.17
CA ALA A 27 9.37 7.54 12.65
C ALA A 27 9.21 6.00 12.67
N LEU A 28 8.65 5.46 13.75
CA LEU A 28 8.35 4.02 13.82
C LEU A 28 7.25 3.61 12.84
N ALA A 29 6.24 4.46 12.63
CA ALA A 29 5.18 4.19 11.66
C ALA A 29 5.71 4.12 10.23
N ALA A 30 6.62 5.03 9.86
CA ALA A 30 7.31 4.97 8.58
C ALA A 30 8.11 3.66 8.42
N VAL A 31 8.87 3.26 9.45
CA VAL A 31 9.62 2.00 9.43
C VAL A 31 8.69 0.80 9.23
N PHE A 32 7.59 0.73 9.97
CA PHE A 32 6.64 -0.38 9.83
C PHE A 32 5.93 -0.39 8.47
N ALA A 33 5.62 0.79 7.91
CA ALA A 33 5.07 0.92 6.57
C ALA A 33 6.04 0.40 5.50
N VAL A 34 7.32 0.79 5.60
CA VAL A 34 8.37 0.33 4.69
C VAL A 34 8.58 -1.17 4.78
N ILE A 35 8.69 -1.73 5.99
CA ILE A 35 8.85 -3.17 6.19
C ILE A 35 7.66 -3.93 5.59
N THR A 36 6.43 -3.48 5.87
CA THR A 36 5.21 -4.13 5.35
C THR A 36 5.18 -4.10 3.82
N GLY A 37 5.46 -2.95 3.20
CA GLY A 37 5.52 -2.83 1.75
C GLY A 37 6.63 -3.65 1.12
N MET A 38 7.80 -3.73 1.77
CA MET A 38 8.93 -4.52 1.30
C MET A 38 8.65 -6.02 1.34
N VAL A 39 8.03 -6.53 2.42
CA VAL A 39 7.65 -7.93 2.53
C VAL A 39 6.77 -8.34 1.36
N GLY A 40 5.71 -7.57 1.07
CA GLY A 40 4.82 -7.87 -0.04
C GLY A 40 5.51 -7.74 -1.41
N ALA A 41 6.38 -6.74 -1.59
CA ALA A 41 7.11 -6.55 -2.85
C ALA A 41 8.09 -7.70 -3.14
N VAL A 42 8.75 -8.24 -2.12
CA VAL A 42 9.69 -9.36 -2.23
C VAL A 42 8.95 -10.69 -2.41
N SER A 43 7.84 -10.91 -1.69
CA SER A 43 7.08 -12.16 -1.78
C SER A 43 6.21 -12.27 -3.02
N ALA A 44 5.88 -11.15 -3.69
CA ALA A 44 4.89 -11.11 -4.77
C ALA A 44 5.18 -12.08 -5.92
N LYS A 45 6.41 -12.13 -6.43
CA LYS A 45 6.77 -13.02 -7.54
C LYS A 45 6.50 -14.48 -7.17
N LEU A 46 7.05 -14.92 -6.04
CA LEU A 46 6.88 -16.30 -5.56
C LEU A 46 5.39 -16.65 -5.42
N LEU A 47 4.62 -15.75 -4.83
CA LEU A 47 3.19 -15.97 -4.58
C LEU A 47 2.40 -16.04 -5.90
N PHE A 48 2.65 -15.13 -6.84
CA PHE A 48 1.96 -15.13 -8.13
C PHE A 48 2.35 -16.33 -9.00
N ASP A 49 3.61 -16.76 -8.97
CA ASP A 49 4.07 -17.95 -9.69
C ASP A 49 3.44 -19.21 -9.10
N LEU A 50 3.36 -19.33 -7.77
CA LEU A 50 2.71 -20.45 -7.08
C LEU A 50 1.20 -20.51 -7.38
N LEU A 51 0.55 -19.35 -7.46
CA LEU A 51 -0.87 -19.22 -7.81
C LEU A 51 -1.13 -19.26 -9.32
N ARG A 52 -0.09 -19.40 -10.16
CA ARG A 52 -0.19 -19.44 -11.63
C ARG A 52 -0.93 -18.23 -12.21
N ILE A 53 -0.68 -17.05 -11.65
CA ILE A 53 -1.23 -15.80 -12.15
C ILE A 53 -0.25 -15.26 -13.17
N ASP A 54 -0.56 -15.34 -14.47
CA ASP A 54 0.38 -14.91 -15.52
C ASP A 54 0.10 -13.49 -16.04
N SER A 55 -1.09 -12.94 -15.76
CA SER A 55 -1.47 -11.60 -16.23
C SER A 55 -0.71 -10.49 -15.51
N TRP A 56 0.06 -9.70 -16.27
CA TRP A 56 0.77 -8.52 -15.75
C TRP A 56 -0.17 -7.48 -15.18
N ALA A 57 -1.39 -7.35 -15.73
CA ALA A 57 -2.41 -6.46 -15.20
C ALA A 57 -2.81 -6.84 -13.78
N VAL A 58 -3.10 -8.13 -13.57
CA VAL A 58 -3.50 -8.67 -12.26
C VAL A 58 -2.34 -8.56 -11.28
N ARG A 59 -1.14 -9.00 -11.66
CA ARG A 59 0.07 -8.93 -10.82
C ARG A 59 0.34 -7.50 -10.38
N GLY A 60 0.32 -6.57 -11.34
CA GLY A 60 0.57 -5.15 -11.14
C GLY A 60 -0.44 -4.50 -10.21
N PHE A 61 -1.73 -4.67 -10.48
CA PHE A 61 -2.78 -4.11 -9.65
C PHE A 61 -2.69 -4.67 -8.21
N ALA A 62 -2.56 -6.00 -8.07
CA ALA A 62 -2.51 -6.66 -6.77
C ALA A 62 -1.30 -6.22 -5.92
N ILE A 63 -0.09 -6.20 -6.50
CA ILE A 63 1.11 -5.79 -5.75
C ILE A 63 1.07 -4.29 -5.41
N GLY A 64 0.53 -3.45 -6.30
CA GLY A 64 0.33 -2.02 -6.05
C GLY A 64 -0.62 -1.75 -4.89
N THR A 65 -1.73 -2.50 -4.81
CA THR A 65 -2.68 -2.41 -3.68
C THR A 65 -2.08 -2.94 -2.38
N ALA A 66 -1.41 -4.10 -2.41
CA ALA A 66 -0.96 -4.78 -1.18
C ALA A 66 0.32 -4.19 -0.58
N SER A 67 1.22 -3.68 -1.43
CA SER A 67 2.56 -3.21 -1.04
C SER A 67 2.77 -1.72 -1.28
N HIS A 68 1.69 -1.00 -1.61
CA HIS A 68 1.66 0.45 -1.80
C HIS A 68 2.71 0.92 -2.81
N GLY A 69 3.30 2.10 -2.60
CA GLY A 69 4.33 2.68 -3.46
C GLY A 69 5.53 1.78 -3.69
N ILE A 70 5.95 0.98 -2.69
CA ILE A 70 7.07 0.05 -2.82
C ILE A 70 6.73 -1.07 -3.82
N GLY A 71 5.52 -1.63 -3.70
CA GLY A 71 5.01 -2.62 -4.65
C GLY A 71 4.89 -2.09 -6.07
N ALA A 72 4.36 -0.87 -6.22
CA ALA A 72 4.23 -0.24 -7.53
C ALA A 72 5.59 0.05 -8.19
N ALA A 73 6.55 0.55 -7.42
CA ALA A 73 7.93 0.73 -7.90
C ALA A 73 8.54 -0.60 -8.34
N ARG A 74 8.30 -1.69 -7.58
CA ARG A 74 8.75 -3.03 -7.98
C ARG A 74 8.05 -3.52 -9.25
N ALA A 75 6.74 -3.31 -9.38
CA ALA A 75 5.98 -3.70 -10.56
C ALA A 75 6.51 -3.03 -11.82
N LEU A 76 6.78 -1.71 -11.76
CA LEU A 76 7.39 -0.93 -12.82
C LEU A 76 8.77 -1.47 -13.25
N GLN A 77 9.59 -1.92 -12.29
CA GLN A 77 10.89 -2.52 -12.58
C GLN A 77 10.79 -3.91 -13.25
N VAL A 78 9.67 -4.61 -13.05
CA VAL A 78 9.48 -5.97 -13.58
C VAL A 78 8.87 -5.94 -14.97
N HIS A 79 7.82 -5.15 -15.19
CA HIS A 79 7.15 -5.06 -16.49
C HIS A 79 6.38 -3.73 -16.61
N ALA A 80 6.39 -3.12 -17.80
CA ALA A 80 5.71 -1.84 -18.04
C ALA A 80 4.21 -1.91 -17.72
N ASP A 81 3.50 -2.93 -18.22
CA ASP A 81 2.07 -3.12 -17.92
C ASP A 81 1.81 -3.31 -16.43
N ALA A 82 2.58 -4.16 -15.74
CA ALA A 82 2.41 -4.36 -14.30
C ALA A 82 2.57 -3.04 -13.54
N GLY A 83 3.55 -2.22 -13.93
CA GLY A 83 3.71 -0.88 -13.40
C GLY A 83 2.54 0.06 -13.68
N ALA A 84 1.98 0.04 -14.90
CA ALA A 84 0.80 0.84 -15.25
C ALA A 84 -0.41 0.48 -14.38
N TYR A 85 -0.71 -0.81 -14.24
CA TYR A 85 -1.81 -1.28 -13.39
C TYR A 85 -1.57 -1.06 -11.90
N ALA A 86 -0.32 -1.14 -11.43
CA ALA A 86 0.03 -0.74 -10.07
C ALA A 86 -0.19 0.76 -9.82
N GLY A 87 0.10 1.60 -10.82
CA GLY A 87 -0.22 3.03 -10.78
C GLY A 87 -1.72 3.29 -10.66
N ILE A 88 -2.55 2.57 -11.41
CA ILE A 88 -4.02 2.62 -11.29
C ILE A 88 -4.46 2.22 -9.88
N ALA A 89 -3.90 1.15 -9.32
CA ALA A 89 -4.21 0.70 -7.96
C ALA A 89 -3.93 1.80 -6.92
N LEU A 90 -2.78 2.48 -7.02
CA LEU A 90 -2.46 3.60 -6.14
C LEU A 90 -3.39 4.81 -6.33
N GLY A 91 -3.67 5.18 -7.58
CA GLY A 91 -4.59 6.27 -7.89
C GLY A 91 -5.99 6.02 -7.32
N LEU A 92 -6.51 4.79 -7.49
CA LEU A 92 -7.79 4.38 -6.92
C LEU A 92 -7.76 4.41 -5.39
N GLN A 93 -6.66 3.99 -4.76
CA GLN A 93 -6.53 4.00 -3.31
C GLN A 93 -6.60 5.44 -2.75
N VAL A 94 -5.97 6.40 -3.42
CA VAL A 94 -6.06 7.83 -3.05
C VAL A 94 -7.47 8.36 -3.27
N LEU A 95 -8.09 8.06 -4.41
CA LEU A 95 -9.44 8.50 -4.73
C LEU A 95 -10.46 7.98 -3.71
N LEU A 96 -10.39 6.69 -3.39
CA LEU A 96 -11.26 6.06 -2.38
C LEU A 96 -11.03 6.67 -1.00
N ALA A 97 -9.79 6.88 -0.58
CA ALA A 97 -9.51 7.54 0.70
C ALA A 97 -10.07 8.97 0.73
N ALA A 98 -9.91 9.74 -0.33
CA ALA A 98 -10.40 11.13 -0.43
C ALA A 98 -11.93 11.24 -0.38
N VAL A 99 -12.66 10.26 -0.94
CA VAL A 99 -14.12 10.27 -0.97
C VAL A 99 -14.73 9.57 0.25
N LEU A 100 -14.25 8.38 0.61
CA LEU A 100 -14.85 7.56 1.67
C LEU A 100 -14.57 8.12 3.06
N MET A 101 -13.38 8.67 3.30
CA MET A 101 -13.02 9.19 4.62
C MET A 101 -13.97 10.31 5.09
N PRO A 102 -14.24 11.39 4.33
CA PRO A 102 -15.18 12.43 4.76
C PRO A 102 -16.62 11.91 4.88
N LEU A 103 -17.05 10.97 4.03
CA LEU A 103 -18.38 10.37 4.12
C LEU A 103 -18.55 9.54 5.39
N LEU A 104 -17.56 8.72 5.74
CA LEU A 104 -17.52 7.94 6.98
C LEU A 104 -17.57 8.85 8.20
N PHE A 105 -16.77 9.94 8.22
CA PHE A 105 -16.80 10.92 9.31
C PHE A 105 -18.17 11.57 9.47
N ARG A 106 -18.90 11.83 8.37
CA ARG A 106 -20.25 12.40 8.43
C ARG A 106 -21.33 11.42 8.91
N TRP A 107 -21.08 10.12 8.80
CA TRP A 107 -22.04 9.07 9.19
C TRP A 107 -21.81 8.56 10.62
N LEU A 108 -20.55 8.55 11.09
CA LEU A 108 -20.14 8.05 12.40
C LEU A 108 -19.96 9.15 13.46
N GLY A 109 -19.87 10.41 13.04
CA GLY A 109 -19.84 11.60 13.89
C GLY A 109 -21.18 12.31 13.90
#